data_AF-A0A7X7FLJ6-F1
#
_entry.id   AF-A0A7X7FLJ6-F1
#
_cell.length_a   1.000
_cell.length_b   1.000
_cell.length_c   1.000
_cell.angle_alpha   90.00
_cell.angle_beta   90.00
_cell.angle_gamma   90.00
#
_symmetry.space_group_name_H-M   'P 1'
#
loop_
_entity.id
_entity.type
_entity.pdbx_description
1 polymer ?
#
loop_
_entity_poly.entity_id
_entity_poly.type
_entity_poly.pdbx_seq_one_letter_code
_entity_poly.pdbx_strand_id
1 'polypeptide(L)' 'MINEAPLVITRTNGFTSYELALPWKELAPFKPKDKTTAKFSFVVFDSDDERGFKQWIQWTPGVAGGKDPGAFKEIVFVKP' A
#
# COMPACT_ATOMS: atom_id res chain seq x y z
N MET A 1 9.91 5.76 -10.15
CA MET A 1 10.52 5.90 -8.81
C MET A 1 9.74 6.95 -8.07
N ILE A 2 9.32 6.68 -6.83
CA ILE A 2 8.69 7.69 -5.97
C ILE A 2 9.82 8.47 -5.31
N ASN A 3 9.83 9.79 -5.49
CA ASN A 3 10.89 10.67 -5.01
C ASN A 3 10.53 11.33 -3.68
N GLU A 4 9.25 11.59 -3.46
CA GLU A 4 8.75 12.26 -2.26
C GLU A 4 7.44 11.63 -1.80
N ALA A 5 7.46 10.96 -0.65
CA ALA A 5 6.25 10.46 0.01
C ALA A 5 6.44 10.57 1.51
N PRO A 6 5.84 11.59 2.16
CA PRO A 6 5.92 11.73 3.61
C PRO A 6 5.45 10.45 4.31
N LEU A 7 6.32 9.92 5.16
CA LEU A 7 6.08 8.72 5.95
C LEU A 7 6.38 9.03 7.41
N VAL A 8 5.39 8.78 8.26
CA VAL A 8 5.55 8.83 9.71
C VAL A 8 5.33 7.42 10.27
N ILE A 9 6.23 6.99 11.14
CA ILE A 9 6.14 5.70 11.83
C ILE A 9 6.15 5.97 13.33
N THR A 10 5.06 5.62 14.02
CA THR A 10 4.96 5.75 15.47
C THR A 10 4.87 4.39 16.12
N ARG A 11 5.53 4.23 17.29
CA ARG A 11 5.51 3.00 18.08
C ARG A 11 5.04 3.31 19.49
N THR A 12 3.83 2.87 19.84
CA THR A 12 3.18 3.18 21.12
C THR A 12 2.34 2.01 21.58
N ASN A 13 2.46 1.62 22.86
CA ASN A 13 1.66 0.56 23.49
C ASN A 13 1.66 -0.79 22.75
N GLY A 14 2.80 -1.18 22.16
CA GLY A 14 2.91 -2.42 21.38
C GLY A 14 2.34 -2.34 19.96
N PHE A 15 1.85 -1.18 19.53
CA PHE A 15 1.41 -0.94 18.15
C PHE A 15 2.46 -0.17 17.37
N THR A 16 2.65 -0.55 16.10
CA THR A 16 3.37 0.25 15.11
C THR A 16 2.37 0.80 14.11
N SER A 17 2.25 2.12 14.02
CA SER A 17 1.39 2.80 13.05
C SER A 17 2.23 3.41 11.95
N TYR A 18 1.83 3.18 10.70
CA TYR A 18 2.45 3.74 9.51
C TYR A 18 1.46 4.69 8.86
N GLU A 19 1.85 5.96 8.72
CA GLU A 19 1.07 6.98 8.03
C GLU A 19 1.85 7.45 6.81
N LEU A 20 1.29 7.20 5.62
CA LEU A 20 1.92 7.52 4.34
C LEU A 20 1.03 8.46 3.55
N ALA A 21 1.58 9.60 3.13
CA ALA A 21 0.97 10.46 2.12
C ALA A 21 1.69 10.24 0.79
N LEU A 22 0.96 9.83 -0.24
CA LEU A 22 1.49 9.65 -1.59
C LEU A 22 1.04 10.81 -2.49
N PRO A 23 1.93 11.77 -2.83
CA PRO A 23 1.55 12.91 -3.64
C PRO A 23 1.11 12.48 -5.05
N TRP A 24 0.02 13.05 -5.57
CA TRP A 24 -0.49 12.71 -6.90
C TRP A 24 0.52 12.92 -8.04
N LYS A 25 1.45 13.87 -7.88
CA LYS A 25 2.53 14.11 -8.84
C LYS A 25 3.47 12.89 -9.01
N GLU A 26 3.66 12.09 -7.95
CA GLU A 26 4.51 10.88 -7.97
C GLU A 26 3.82 9.71 -8.68
N LEU A 27 2.51 9.82 -8.93
CA LEU A 27 1.70 8.81 -9.59
C LEU A 27 1.44 9.13 -11.08
N ALA A 28 2.10 10.15 -11.65
CA ALA A 28 1.92 10.50 -13.04
C ALA A 28 2.09 9.27 -13.98
N PRO A 29 1.20 9.09 -14.97
CA PRO A 29 0.18 10.03 -15.44
C PRO A 29 -1.17 9.96 -14.68
N PHE A 30 -1.29 9.11 -13.65
CA PHE A 30 -2.54 8.98 -12.89
C PHE A 30 -2.87 10.27 -12.14
N LYS A 31 -4.10 10.75 -12.31
CA LYS A 31 -4.65 11.94 -11.64
C LYS A 31 -6.06 11.58 -11.17
N PRO A 32 -6.27 11.29 -9.88
CA PRO A 32 -7.58 10.89 -9.40
C PRO A 32 -8.56 12.06 -9.54
N LYS A 33 -9.77 11.71 -9.95
CA LYS A 33 -10.95 12.58 -9.92
C LYS A 33 -12.06 11.82 -9.21
N ASP A 34 -13.14 12.51 -8.88
CA ASP A 34 -14.36 11.88 -8.37
C ASP A 34 -14.78 10.71 -9.27
N LYS A 35 -15.06 9.57 -8.65
CA LYS A 35 -15.42 8.28 -9.29
C LYS A 35 -14.36 7.68 -10.22
N THR A 36 -13.11 8.17 -10.18
CA THR A 36 -12.00 7.48 -10.84
C THR A 36 -11.70 6.21 -10.08
N THR A 37 -11.32 5.15 -10.80
CA THR A 37 -10.94 3.89 -10.18
C THR A 37 -9.45 3.60 -10.36
N ALA A 38 -8.90 2.83 -9.43
CA ALA A 38 -7.57 2.26 -9.56
C ALA A 38 -7.58 0.83 -9.02
N LYS A 39 -6.69 -0.01 -9.56
CA LYS A 39 -6.38 -1.30 -8.94
C LYS A 39 -5.42 -1.07 -7.77
N PHE A 40 -5.78 -1.56 -6.59
CA PHE A 40 -4.99 -1.41 -5.39
C PHE A 40 -4.89 -2.73 -4.63
N SER A 41 -3.77 -2.90 -3.94
CA SER A 41 -3.52 -4.00 -3.03
C SER A 41 -2.60 -3.55 -1.91
N PHE A 42 -2.78 -4.12 -0.72
CA PHE A 42 -2.00 -3.80 0.46
C PHE A 42 -1.66 -5.09 1.20
N VAL A 43 -0.39 -5.23 1.60
CA VAL A 43 0.13 -6.40 2.28
C VAL A 43 1.01 -5.98 3.45
N VAL A 44 0.83 -6.66 4.57
CA VAL A 44 1.68 -6.59 5.76
C VAL A 44 2.48 -7.88 5.81
N PHE A 45 3.80 -7.73 5.82
CA PHE A 45 4.74 -8.83 5.98
C PHE A 45 5.09 -8.97 7.46
N ASP A 46 4.94 -10.18 8.00
CA ASP A 46 5.46 -10.55 9.32
C ASP A 46 6.85 -11.18 9.13
N SER A 47 7.87 -10.47 9.62
CA SER A 47 9.28 -10.84 9.52
C SER A 47 10.05 -10.37 10.75
N ASP A 48 9.76 -10.98 11.89
CA ASP A 48 10.38 -10.67 13.18
C ASP A 48 11.79 -11.25 13.38
N ASP A 49 12.31 -12.09 12.46
CA ASP A 49 13.66 -12.64 12.56
C ASP A 49 14.51 -12.44 11.29
N GLU A 50 15.82 -12.55 11.47
CA GLU A 50 16.82 -12.48 10.40
C GLU A 50 16.71 -13.64 9.39
N ARG A 51 15.84 -14.62 9.63
CA ARG A 51 15.68 -15.84 8.80
C ARG A 51 14.77 -15.60 7.60
N GLY A 52 14.18 -14.41 7.51
CA GLY A 52 13.43 -13.94 6.37
C GLY A 52 11.92 -14.04 6.56
N PHE A 53 11.23 -13.92 5.43
CA PHE A 53 9.78 -13.87 5.36
C PHE A 53 9.10 -15.10 5.94
N LYS A 54 8.20 -14.91 6.92
CA LYS A 54 7.44 -16.01 7.52
C LYS A 54 6.02 -16.07 6.96
N GLN A 55 5.28 -14.98 7.09
CA GLN A 55 3.86 -14.92 6.77
C GLN A 55 3.46 -13.52 6.31
N TRP A 56 2.28 -13.41 5.70
CA TRP A 56 1.71 -12.14 5.31
C TRP A 56 0.20 -12.12 5.54
N ILE A 57 -0.31 -10.92 5.79
CA ILE A 57 -1.73 -10.62 5.73
C ILE A 57 -1.90 -9.60 4.60
N GLN A 58 -2.89 -9.80 3.75
CA GLN A 58 -3.16 -8.92 2.62
C GLN A 58 -4.64 -8.55 2.58
N TRP A 59 -4.93 -7.31 2.19
CA TRP A 59 -6.31 -6.88 1.96
C TRP A 59 -6.86 -7.50 0.68
N THR A 60 -6.04 -7.50 -0.38
CA THR A 60 -6.34 -8.15 -1.66
C THR A 60 -5.09 -8.89 -2.15
N PRO A 61 -5.22 -9.93 -2.99
CA PRO A 61 -4.07 -10.66 -3.50
C PRO A 61 -3.21 -9.84 -4.49
N GLY A 62 -2.10 -10.44 -4.94
CA GLY A 62 -1.32 -9.95 -6.09
C GLY A 62 0.06 -9.38 -5.76
N VAL A 63 0.41 -9.12 -4.50
CA VAL A 63 1.76 -8.67 -4.13
C VAL A 63 2.60 -9.86 -3.66
N ALA A 64 2.20 -10.49 -2.56
CA ALA A 64 2.84 -11.69 -2.03
C ALA A 64 2.36 -12.95 -2.78
N GLY A 65 3.25 -13.93 -2.90
CA GLY A 65 2.96 -15.23 -3.54
C GLY A 65 3.01 -15.27 -5.07
N GLY A 66 3.39 -14.18 -5.76
CA GLY A 66 3.54 -14.23 -7.23
C GLY A 66 3.63 -12.92 -8.00
N LYS A 67 3.53 -11.73 -7.37
CA LYS A 67 3.56 -10.42 -8.04
C LYS A 67 2.66 -10.36 -9.29
N ASP A 68 1.36 -10.51 -9.08
CA ASP A 68 0.32 -10.44 -10.10
C ASP A 68 -0.58 -9.19 -9.90
N PRO A 69 -0.34 -8.09 -10.63
CA PRO A 69 -1.21 -6.91 -10.61
C PRO A 69 -2.65 -7.18 -11.10
N GLY A 70 -2.88 -8.29 -11.81
CA GLY A 70 -4.22 -8.71 -12.25
C GLY A 70 -5.14 -9.02 -11.07
N ALA A 71 -4.57 -9.52 -9.97
CA ALA A 71 -5.27 -9.92 -8.76
C ALA A 71 -5.64 -8.76 -7.81
N PHE A 72 -5.11 -7.55 -8.03
CA PHE A 72 -5.48 -6.35 -7.28
C PHE A 72 -6.98 -6.04 -7.46
N LYS A 73 -7.64 -5.48 -6.45
CA LYS A 73 -9.06 -5.11 -6.54
C LYS A 73 -9.23 -3.63 -6.76
N GLU A 74 -10.42 -3.27 -7.23
CA GLU A 74 -10.76 -1.90 -7.56
C GLU A 74 -11.04 -1.09 -6.29
N ILE A 75 -10.42 0.10 -6.21
CA ILE A 75 -10.79 1.17 -5.29
C ILE A 75 -11.41 2.31 -6.09
N VAL A 76 -12.38 3.00 -5.48
CA VAL A 76 -13.05 4.16 -6.08
C VAL A 76 -12.66 5.40 -5.30
N PHE A 77 -12.16 6.41 -5.98
CA PHE A 77 -11.90 7.72 -5.39
C PHE A 77 -13.21 8.50 -5.30
N VAL A 78 -13.60 8.90 -4.10
CA VAL A 78 -14.79 9.70 -3.83
C VAL A 78 -14.39 11.11 -3.40
N LYS A 79 -15.25 12.10 -3.68
CA LYS A 79 -15.09 13.42 -3.05
C LYS A 79 -15.16 13.28 -1.52
N PRO A 80 -14.37 14.08 -0.78
CA PRO A 80 -14.55 14.22 0.66
C PRO A 80 -15.96 14.68 1.03
#